data_AF-A0A9D5H5W9-F1
#
_entry.id   AF-A0A9D5H5W9-F1
#
_cell.length_a   1.000
_cell.length_b   1.000
_cell.length_c   1.000
_cell.angle_alpha   90.00
_cell.angle_beta   90.00
_cell.angle_gamma   90.00
#
_symmetry.space_group_name_H-M   'P 1'
#
loop_
_entity.id
_entity.type
_entity.pdbx_description
1 polymer ?
#
loop_
_entity_poly.entity_id
_entity_poly.type
_entity_poly.pdbx_seq_one_letter_code
_entity_poly.pdbx_strand_id
1 'polypeptide(L)'
;MAKNVGGGGGSDLEEFYVRYYVGHKGKHGHEFLEFEFRPDGQLRYANNSNYKNDNMIRKEVFVSLAVLRECRRIVVNSEITKEDDNNWPLPVRVGRQELEIVMGNEHISFSTSKVGSLLDVEASRDPEGLRTFYYLVQDLKCLVFSLISMHFKIKPIHPVAAPIFDNLKKWAEAYYVCYLTKPRTAP
;
A
#
# COMPACT_ATOMS: atom_id res chain seq x y z
N MET A 1 -25.96 -27.23 34.92
CA MET A 1 -26.42 -26.17 34.01
C MET A 1 -25.21 -25.34 33.60
N ALA A 2 -24.74 -25.52 32.38
CA ALA A 2 -23.66 -24.71 31.81
C ALA A 2 -24.23 -23.37 31.34
N LYS A 3 -23.58 -22.27 31.69
CA LYS A 3 -23.72 -21.00 30.96
C LYS A 3 -22.35 -20.67 30.40
N ASN A 4 -22.21 -20.98 29.11
CA ASN A 4 -21.16 -20.49 28.24
C ASN A 4 -21.68 -19.14 27.72
N VAL A 5 -20.97 -18.04 27.97
CA VAL A 5 -21.20 -16.78 27.26
C VAL A 5 -19.89 -16.47 26.57
N GLY A 6 -19.90 -16.70 25.24
CA GLY A 6 -18.76 -16.53 24.36
C GLY A 6 -18.28 -15.10 24.28
N GLY A 7 -16.97 -14.95 24.14
CA GLY A 7 -16.30 -13.68 23.95
C GLY A 7 -16.70 -13.01 22.63
N GLY A 8 -17.20 -11.79 22.73
CA GLY A 8 -17.25 -10.83 21.64
C GLY A 8 -16.01 -9.96 21.69
N GLY A 9 -14.94 -10.41 21.05
CA GLY A 9 -13.79 -9.58 20.70
C GLY A 9 -13.66 -9.62 19.19
N GLY A 10 -14.49 -8.86 18.48
CA GLY A 10 -14.29 -8.61 17.06
C GLY A 10 -12.90 -8.01 16.91
N SER A 11 -12.04 -8.65 16.12
CA SER A 11 -10.65 -8.23 16.06
C SER A 11 -10.58 -6.87 15.37
N ASP A 12 -9.85 -5.89 15.91
CA ASP A 12 -9.63 -4.54 15.30
C ASP A 12 -9.07 -4.57 13.85
N LEU A 13 -8.79 -5.77 13.33
CA LEU A 13 -8.29 -6.05 11.99
C LEU A 13 -9.40 -6.51 11.03
N GLU A 14 -10.55 -6.97 11.54
CA GLU A 14 -11.74 -7.30 10.72
C GLU A 14 -12.32 -6.07 10.00
N GLU A 15 -11.93 -4.86 10.42
CA GLU A 15 -12.38 -3.59 9.84
C GLU A 15 -11.21 -2.79 9.22
N PHE A 16 -10.10 -3.44 8.85
CA PHE A 16 -8.95 -2.77 8.21
C PHE A 16 -8.99 -2.90 6.68
N TYR A 17 -9.12 -1.77 5.98
CA TYR A 17 -8.98 -1.65 4.53
C TYR A 17 -8.05 -0.51 4.18
N VAL A 18 -7.16 -0.71 3.20
CA VAL A 18 -6.41 0.38 2.59
C VAL A 18 -6.28 0.15 1.09
N ARG A 19 -6.58 1.18 0.30
CA ARG A 19 -6.37 1.21 -1.15
C ARG A 19 -5.60 2.45 -1.52
N TYR A 20 -4.62 2.27 -2.40
CA TYR A 20 -3.88 3.36 -2.99
C TYR A 20 -3.89 3.23 -4.50
N TYR A 21 -4.17 4.35 -5.16
CA TYR A 21 -4.16 4.48 -6.62
C TYR A 21 -3.26 5.64 -7.02
N VAL A 22 -2.50 5.46 -8.10
CA VAL A 22 -1.88 6.57 -8.83
C VAL A 22 -1.93 6.29 -10.31
N GLY A 23 -2.35 7.28 -11.09
CA GLY A 23 -2.39 7.12 -12.53
C GLY A 23 -2.57 8.41 -13.28
N HIS A 24 -2.34 8.34 -14.58
CA HIS A 24 -2.53 9.46 -15.48
C HIS A 24 -2.93 8.96 -16.87
N LYS A 25 -3.67 9.78 -17.62
CA LYS A 25 -4.03 9.51 -19.00
C LYS A 25 -3.14 10.34 -19.91
N GLY A 26 -2.11 9.69 -20.44
CA GLY A 26 -1.15 10.30 -21.37
C GLY A 26 -1.50 10.04 -22.84
N LYS A 27 -0.61 10.47 -23.73
CA LYS A 27 -0.71 10.20 -25.18
C LYS A 27 -0.69 8.70 -25.50
N HIS A 28 -0.05 7.91 -24.65
CA HIS A 28 0.09 6.46 -24.80
C HIS A 28 -0.98 5.69 -24.02
N GLY A 29 -2.11 6.32 -23.66
CA GLY A 29 -3.19 5.65 -22.94
C GLY A 29 -3.13 5.86 -21.43
N HIS A 30 -3.70 4.91 -20.67
CA HIS A 30 -3.90 5.04 -19.24
C HIS A 30 -2.85 4.24 -18.47
N GLU A 31 -1.90 4.96 -17.87
CA GLU A 31 -0.88 4.36 -17.02
C GLU A 31 -1.28 4.51 -15.55
N PHE A 32 -1.22 3.42 -14.79
CA PHE A 32 -1.56 3.43 -13.38
C PHE A 32 -0.87 2.33 -12.57
N LEU A 33 -0.81 2.57 -11.27
CA LEU A 33 -0.47 1.60 -10.23
C LEU A 33 -1.60 1.66 -9.20
N GLU A 34 -2.10 0.49 -8.82
CA GLU A 34 -3.09 0.34 -7.77
C GLU A 34 -2.75 -0.85 -6.89
N PHE A 35 -2.95 -0.71 -5.59
CA PHE A 35 -2.97 -1.84 -4.67
C PHE A 35 -4.02 -1.65 -3.58
N GLU A 36 -4.52 -2.76 -3.07
CA GLU A 36 -5.40 -2.76 -1.89
C GLU A 36 -5.11 -3.94 -0.96
N PHE A 37 -5.19 -3.67 0.35
CA PHE A 37 -5.29 -4.69 1.39
C PHE A 37 -6.73 -4.74 1.87
N ARG A 38 -7.35 -5.91 1.77
CA ARG A 38 -8.71 -6.16 2.23
C ARG A 38 -8.71 -6.74 3.66
N PRO A 39 -9.83 -6.64 4.39
CA PRO A 39 -9.91 -7.14 5.77
C PRO A 39 -9.68 -8.65 5.90
N ASP A 40 -9.96 -9.41 4.84
CA ASP A 40 -9.73 -10.86 4.77
C ASP A 40 -8.25 -11.23 4.53
N GLY A 41 -7.35 -10.26 4.44
CA GLY A 41 -5.94 -10.47 4.16
C GLY A 41 -5.60 -10.57 2.67
N GLN A 42 -6.55 -10.36 1.77
CA GLN A 42 -6.27 -10.33 0.35
C GLN A 42 -5.53 -9.03 -0.04
N LEU A 43 -4.29 -9.17 -0.53
CA LEU A 43 -3.54 -8.11 -1.20
C LEU A 43 -3.76 -8.23 -2.71
N ARG A 44 -4.29 -7.17 -3.33
CA ARG A 44 -4.45 -7.06 -4.79
C ARG A 44 -3.54 -5.98 -5.32
N TYR A 45 -2.86 -6.26 -6.42
CA TYR A 45 -1.90 -5.37 -7.06
C TYR A 45 -2.16 -5.33 -8.57
N ALA A 46 -2.25 -4.13 -9.11
CA ALA A 46 -2.38 -3.87 -10.54
C ALA A 46 -1.38 -2.79 -10.97
N ASN A 47 -0.64 -3.05 -12.04
CA ASN A 47 0.28 -2.09 -12.64
C ASN A 47 0.15 -2.13 -14.16
N ASN A 48 -0.17 -0.98 -14.74
CA ASN A 48 -0.21 -0.76 -16.18
C ASN A 48 0.69 0.42 -16.52
N SER A 49 1.86 0.16 -17.12
CA SER A 49 2.82 1.20 -17.49
C SER A 49 2.88 1.48 -18.98
N ASN A 50 2.16 0.71 -19.81
CA ASN A 50 2.16 0.73 -21.28
C ASN A 50 3.55 0.91 -21.95
N TYR A 51 4.62 0.64 -21.20
CA TYR A 51 5.99 0.79 -21.63
C TYR A 51 6.32 -0.42 -22.52
N LYS A 52 6.68 -0.17 -23.78
CA LYS A 52 7.00 -1.22 -24.76
C LYS A 52 5.87 -2.25 -25.02
N ASN A 53 4.60 -1.83 -24.96
CA ASN A 53 3.45 -2.73 -25.13
C ASN A 53 3.41 -3.89 -24.13
N ASP A 54 3.94 -3.68 -22.92
CA ASP A 54 3.92 -4.72 -21.89
C ASP A 54 2.48 -4.98 -21.41
N ASN A 55 2.19 -6.23 -21.06
CA ASN A 55 0.88 -6.59 -20.57
C ASN A 55 0.70 -6.07 -19.14
N MET A 56 -0.49 -5.53 -18.85
CA MET A 56 -0.87 -5.11 -17.50
C MET A 56 -0.63 -6.25 -16.50
N ILE A 57 0.12 -5.96 -15.44
CA ILE A 57 0.42 -6.89 -14.37
C ILE A 57 -0.71 -6.86 -13.36
N ARG A 58 -1.35 -8.00 -13.13
CA ARG A 58 -2.32 -8.20 -12.04
C ARG A 58 -1.87 -9.36 -11.17
N LYS A 59 -1.88 -9.15 -9.86
CA LYS A 59 -1.46 -10.14 -8.86
C LYS A 59 -2.36 -10.05 -7.64
N GLU A 60 -2.72 -11.21 -7.11
CA GLU A 60 -3.51 -11.33 -5.90
C GLU A 60 -2.86 -12.39 -5.01
N VAL A 61 -2.76 -12.11 -3.71
CA VAL A 61 -2.17 -13.02 -2.72
C VAL A 61 -2.81 -12.78 -1.36
N PHE A 62 -3.01 -13.83 -0.58
CA PHE A 62 -3.39 -13.68 0.83
C PHE A 62 -2.13 -13.49 1.68
N VAL A 63 -2.09 -12.42 2.44
CA VAL A 63 -1.00 -12.13 3.38
C VAL A 63 -1.34 -12.65 4.78
N SER A 64 -0.31 -12.84 5.61
CA SER A 64 -0.53 -13.22 6.99
C SER A 64 -1.12 -12.07 7.81
N LEU A 65 -1.76 -12.40 8.93
CA LEU A 65 -2.26 -11.41 9.87
C LEU A 65 -1.16 -10.47 10.40
N ALA A 66 0.08 -10.95 10.47
CA ALA A 66 1.23 -10.13 10.87
C ALA A 66 1.52 -9.01 9.86
N VAL A 67 1.38 -9.29 8.56
CA VAL A 67 1.54 -8.27 7.50
C VAL A 67 0.41 -7.25 7.56
N LEU A 68 -0.84 -7.69 7.77
CA LEU A 68 -1.96 -6.76 7.96
C LEU A 68 -1.78 -5.86 9.18
N ARG A 69 -1.35 -6.43 10.32
CA ARG A 69 -1.03 -5.67 11.54
C ARG A 69 0.05 -4.62 11.29
N GLU A 70 1.09 -4.98 10.55
CA GLU A 70 2.17 -4.05 10.23
C GLU A 70 1.72 -2.95 9.27
N CYS A 71 0.92 -3.29 8.25
CA CYS A 71 0.29 -2.30 7.36
C CYS A 71 -0.55 -1.29 8.17
N ARG A 72 -1.40 -1.78 9.07
CA ARG A 72 -2.18 -0.95 10.00
C ARG A 72 -1.27 -0.09 10.88
N ARG A 73 -0.19 -0.65 11.44
CA ARG A 73 0.77 0.08 12.28
C ARG A 73 1.41 1.24 11.52
N ILE A 74 1.81 1.03 10.26
CA ILE A 74 2.36 2.08 9.38
C ILE A 74 1.34 3.21 9.21
N VAL A 75 0.09 2.88 8.89
CA VAL A 75 -0.99 3.85 8.72
C VAL A 75 -1.24 4.65 10.01
N VAL A 76 -1.40 3.98 11.16
CA VAL A 76 -1.61 4.64 12.45
C VAL A 76 -0.44 5.54 12.82
N ASN A 77 0.79 5.07 12.66
CA ASN A 77 1.99 5.85 12.99
C ASN A 77 2.20 7.08 12.11
N SER A 78 1.63 7.08 10.89
CA SER A 78 1.69 8.25 10.02
C SER A 78 0.77 9.39 10.49
N GLU A 79 -0.20 9.11 11.36
CA GLU A 79 -1.22 10.08 11.80
C GLU A 79 -2.08 10.66 10.66
N ILE A 80 -2.09 10.01 9.49
CA ILE A 80 -2.81 10.46 8.29
C ILE A 80 -4.32 10.68 8.52
N THR A 81 -4.92 10.00 9.51
CA THR A 81 -6.35 10.15 9.83
C THR A 81 -6.68 11.52 10.44
N LYS A 82 -5.68 12.31 10.83
CA LYS A 82 -5.82 13.67 11.32
C LYS A 82 -5.75 14.73 10.20
N GLU A 83 -5.39 14.33 8.99
CA GLU A 83 -5.16 15.22 7.84
C GLU A 83 -6.43 15.39 6.99
N ASP A 84 -6.46 16.46 6.18
CA ASP A 84 -7.60 16.83 5.33
C ASP A 84 -7.10 17.33 3.95
N ASP A 85 -7.71 16.85 2.86
CA ASP A 85 -7.27 17.16 1.49
C ASP A 85 -7.92 18.40 0.85
N ASN A 86 -8.75 19.17 1.57
CA ASN A 86 -9.46 20.35 1.07
C ASN A 86 -8.50 21.41 0.48
N ASN A 87 -7.27 21.49 1.00
CA ASN A 87 -6.24 22.42 0.54
C ASN A 87 -5.19 21.77 -0.37
N TRP A 88 -5.33 20.48 -0.68
CA TRP A 88 -4.38 19.78 -1.52
C TRP A 88 -4.60 20.12 -3.01
N PRO A 89 -3.56 19.99 -3.85
CA PRO A 89 -3.69 20.24 -5.28
C PRO A 89 -4.74 19.32 -5.92
N LEU A 90 -5.76 19.89 -6.56
CA LEU A 90 -6.81 19.11 -7.21
C LEU A 90 -6.25 18.27 -8.37
N PRO A 91 -6.79 17.07 -8.63
CA PRO A 91 -6.36 16.23 -9.74
C PRO A 91 -6.47 16.96 -11.09
N VAL A 92 -5.32 17.14 -11.76
CA VAL A 92 -5.27 17.69 -13.13
C VAL A 92 -4.96 16.60 -14.15
N ARG A 93 -4.96 16.95 -15.44
CA ARG A 93 -4.63 16.04 -16.56
C ARG A 93 -3.30 15.29 -16.40
N VAL A 94 -2.35 15.84 -15.64
CA VAL A 94 -0.99 15.30 -15.47
C VAL A 94 -0.96 14.02 -14.62
N GLY A 95 -1.95 13.83 -13.74
CA GLY A 95 -2.10 12.62 -12.95
C GLY A 95 -2.86 12.83 -11.65
N ARG A 96 -3.39 11.73 -11.12
CA ARG A 96 -4.19 11.65 -9.91
C ARG A 96 -3.59 10.64 -8.96
N GLN A 97 -3.70 10.92 -7.66
CA GLN A 97 -3.48 9.99 -6.57
C GLN A 97 -4.75 9.89 -5.73
N GLU A 98 -5.07 8.69 -5.28
CA GLU A 98 -6.15 8.43 -4.33
C GLU A 98 -5.62 7.53 -3.23
N LEU A 99 -6.03 7.81 -1.99
CA LEU A 99 -5.80 6.96 -0.84
C LEU A 99 -7.11 6.82 -0.08
N GLU A 100 -7.51 5.59 0.20
CA GLU A 100 -8.72 5.28 0.93
C GLU A 100 -8.37 4.31 2.05
N ILE A 101 -8.76 4.63 3.27
CA ILE A 101 -8.45 3.85 4.46
C ILE A 101 -9.72 3.72 5.29
N VAL A 102 -10.05 2.48 5.69
CA VAL A 102 -11.07 2.19 6.70
C VAL A 102 -10.38 1.48 7.85
N MET A 103 -10.58 1.96 9.08
CA MET A 103 -10.05 1.36 10.29
C MET A 103 -11.05 1.55 11.44
N GLY A 104 -11.77 0.50 11.79
CA GLY A 104 -12.81 0.61 12.81
C GLY A 104 -13.93 1.54 12.32
N ASN A 105 -14.21 2.57 13.12
CA ASN A 105 -15.20 3.60 12.79
C ASN A 105 -14.63 4.78 11.99
N GLU A 106 -13.34 4.80 11.69
CA GLU A 106 -12.71 5.86 10.89
C GLU A 106 -12.67 5.47 9.41
N HIS A 107 -13.15 6.38 8.55
CA HIS A 107 -13.04 6.27 7.09
C HIS A 107 -12.51 7.58 6.54
N ILE A 108 -11.38 7.51 5.85
CA ILE A 108 -10.78 8.64 5.14
C ILE A 108 -10.63 8.30 3.66
N SER A 109 -10.82 9.30 2.81
CA SER A 109 -10.65 9.19 1.38
C SER A 109 -10.07 10.49 0.85
N PHE A 110 -8.84 10.43 0.37
CA PHE A 110 -8.13 11.57 -0.20
C PHE A 110 -8.01 11.45 -1.71
N SER A 111 -8.06 12.58 -2.40
CA SER A 111 -7.87 12.67 -3.84
C SER A 111 -7.06 13.92 -4.20
N THR A 112 -5.81 13.72 -4.58
CA THR A 112 -4.88 14.81 -4.94
C THR A 112 -4.27 14.61 -6.31
N SER A 113 -3.65 15.66 -6.83
CA SER A 113 -2.83 15.60 -8.03
C SER A 113 -1.54 14.82 -7.77
N LYS A 114 -0.92 14.31 -8.83
CA LYS A 114 0.35 13.57 -8.69
C LYS A 114 1.45 14.45 -8.07
N VAL A 115 1.91 14.07 -6.89
CA VAL A 115 3.06 14.66 -6.19
C VAL A 115 4.36 14.00 -6.67
N GLY A 116 5.28 14.78 -7.24
CA GLY A 116 6.53 14.29 -7.81
C GLY A 116 7.70 14.31 -6.82
N SER A 117 7.73 15.33 -5.96
CA SER A 117 8.87 15.64 -5.10
C SER A 117 8.45 16.38 -3.83
N LEU A 118 9.36 16.47 -2.85
CA LEU A 118 9.16 17.32 -1.67
C LEU A 118 9.07 18.80 -2.03
N LEU A 119 9.63 19.26 -3.15
CA LEU A 119 9.47 20.65 -3.60
C LEU A 119 8.00 20.96 -3.94
N ASP A 120 7.29 20.00 -4.54
CA ASP A 120 5.86 20.15 -4.82
C ASP A 120 5.03 20.20 -3.52
N VAL A 121 5.49 19.49 -2.48
CA VAL A 121 4.88 19.48 -1.15
C VAL A 121 5.06 20.83 -0.46
N GLU A 122 6.29 21.35 -0.41
CA GLU A 122 6.59 22.66 0.21
C GLU A 122 5.89 23.82 -0.50
N ALA A 123 5.63 23.70 -1.80
CA ALA A 123 4.91 24.72 -2.58
C ALA A 123 3.37 24.64 -2.45
N SER A 124 2.84 23.64 -1.75
CA SER A 124 1.40 23.44 -1.59
C SER A 124 0.80 24.37 -0.53
N ARG A 125 -0.54 24.44 -0.47
CA ARG A 125 -1.26 25.23 0.55
C ARG A 125 -1.35 24.52 1.89
N ASP A 126 -1.00 23.25 1.94
CA ASP A 126 -0.92 22.44 3.15
C ASP A 126 0.32 21.52 3.09
N PRO A 127 1.52 22.09 3.34
CA PRO A 127 2.77 21.32 3.27
C PRO A 127 2.88 20.23 4.34
N GLU A 128 2.23 20.38 5.50
CA GLU A 128 2.31 19.39 6.58
C GLU A 128 1.49 18.15 6.24
N GLY A 129 0.20 18.29 5.94
CA GLY A 129 -0.64 17.14 5.61
C GLY A 129 -0.21 16.44 4.32
N LEU A 130 0.20 17.20 3.31
CA LEU A 130 0.69 16.63 2.06
C LEU A 130 2.05 15.92 2.23
N ARG A 131 2.88 16.33 3.20
CA ARG A 131 4.12 15.63 3.56
C ARG A 131 3.83 14.31 4.28
N THR A 132 2.87 14.30 5.20
CA THR A 132 2.36 13.09 5.86
C THR A 132 1.88 12.08 4.82
N PHE A 133 1.04 12.52 3.88
CA PHE A 133 0.58 11.70 2.74
C PHE A 133 1.74 11.18 1.89
N TYR A 134 2.69 12.05 1.53
CA TYR A 134 3.83 11.70 0.68
C TYR A 134 4.71 10.60 1.27
N TYR A 135 4.99 10.64 2.58
CA TYR A 135 5.78 9.61 3.25
C TYR A 135 5.00 8.32 3.47
N LEU A 136 3.73 8.40 3.91
CA LEU A 136 2.90 7.20 4.07
C LEU A 136 2.79 6.41 2.76
N VAL A 137 2.54 7.09 1.64
CA VAL A 137 2.45 6.45 0.33
C VAL A 137 3.75 5.75 -0.06
N GLN A 138 4.91 6.30 0.32
CA GLN A 138 6.20 5.65 0.08
C GLN A 138 6.39 4.39 0.92
N ASP A 139 6.03 4.44 2.20
CA ASP A 139 6.13 3.28 3.10
C ASP A 139 5.21 2.15 2.64
N LEU A 140 3.97 2.46 2.26
CA LEU A 140 3.03 1.48 1.72
C LEU A 140 3.53 0.87 0.40
N LYS A 141 4.08 1.69 -0.52
CA LYS A 141 4.70 1.18 -1.76
C LYS A 141 5.88 0.27 -1.45
N CYS A 142 6.72 0.63 -0.49
CA CYS A 142 7.87 -0.17 -0.09
C CYS A 142 7.44 -1.55 0.41
N LEU A 143 6.42 -1.61 1.28
CA LEU A 143 5.84 -2.85 1.77
C LEU A 143 5.29 -3.70 0.61
N VAL A 144 4.43 -3.13 -0.24
CA VAL A 144 3.78 -3.86 -1.34
C VAL A 144 4.78 -4.35 -2.37
N PHE A 145 5.73 -3.51 -2.79
CA PHE A 145 6.76 -3.89 -3.76
C PHE A 145 7.64 -5.02 -3.24
N SER A 146 7.96 -5.03 -1.94
CA SER A 146 8.68 -6.13 -1.31
C SER A 146 7.89 -7.43 -1.35
N LEU A 147 6.62 -7.39 -0.95
CA LEU A 147 5.73 -8.57 -0.96
C LEU A 147 5.55 -9.15 -2.37
N ILE A 148 5.26 -8.30 -3.35
CA ILE A 148 5.06 -8.71 -4.74
C ILE A 148 6.36 -9.25 -5.34
N SER A 149 7.49 -8.58 -5.11
CA SER A 149 8.78 -9.01 -5.65
C SER A 149 9.24 -10.33 -5.05
N MET A 150 9.07 -10.54 -3.74
CA MET A 150 9.47 -11.78 -3.07
C MET A 150 8.58 -12.94 -3.46
N HIS A 151 7.26 -12.73 -3.49
CA HIS A 151 6.30 -13.81 -3.73
C HIS A 151 6.24 -14.23 -5.19
N PHE A 152 6.21 -13.28 -6.13
CA PHE A 152 6.06 -13.57 -7.55
C PHE A 152 7.37 -13.56 -8.34
N LYS A 153 8.49 -13.16 -7.73
CA LYS A 153 9.80 -13.00 -8.39
C LYS A 153 9.77 -12.05 -9.59
N ILE A 154 8.90 -11.03 -9.53
CA ILE A 154 8.76 -10.01 -10.57
C ILE A 154 9.38 -8.72 -10.06
N LYS A 155 10.18 -8.03 -10.88
CA LYS A 155 10.64 -6.67 -10.58
C LYS A 155 9.44 -5.71 -10.69
N PRO A 156 9.03 -5.00 -9.63
CA PRO A 156 8.04 -3.94 -9.75
C PRO A 156 8.59 -2.87 -10.69
N ILE A 157 7.85 -2.49 -11.73
CA ILE A 157 8.37 -1.68 -12.85
C ILE A 157 8.49 -0.17 -12.49
N HIS A 158 8.35 0.21 -11.22
CA HIS A 158 8.52 1.61 -10.83
C HIS A 158 9.99 1.97 -10.56
N PRO A 159 10.48 3.13 -11.04
CA PRO A 159 11.80 3.63 -10.69
C PRO A 159 11.74 4.15 -9.24
N VAL A 160 11.82 3.25 -8.26
CA VAL A 160 12.35 3.64 -6.95
C VAL A 160 13.86 3.71 -7.17
N ALA A 161 14.49 4.78 -6.69
CA ALA A 161 15.94 4.93 -6.78
C ALA A 161 16.62 3.63 -6.31
N ALA A 162 17.47 3.07 -7.18
CA ALA A 162 18.21 1.83 -6.97
C ALA A 162 18.89 1.66 -5.59
N PRO A 163 19.32 2.71 -4.86
CA PRO A 163 19.98 2.52 -3.56
C PRO A 163 19.08 1.95 -2.45
N ILE A 164 17.75 2.13 -2.54
CA ILE A 164 16.83 1.63 -1.50
C ILE A 164 16.56 0.14 -1.72
N PHE A 165 16.35 -0.31 -2.96
CA PHE A 165 16.04 -1.71 -3.27
C PHE A 165 17.20 -2.67 -3.04
N ASP A 166 18.45 -2.27 -3.30
CA ASP A 166 19.62 -3.13 -3.06
C ASP A 166 19.89 -3.32 -1.56
N ASN A 167 19.60 -2.30 -0.75
CA ASN A 167 19.65 -2.43 0.70
C ASN A 167 18.46 -3.26 1.21
N LEU A 168 17.24 -3.04 0.71
CA LEU A 168 16.06 -3.76 1.17
C LEU A 168 16.12 -5.27 0.89
N LYS A 169 16.75 -5.71 -0.21
CA LYS A 169 17.05 -7.13 -0.44
C LYS A 169 17.98 -7.71 0.63
N LYS A 170 19.03 -6.97 1.00
CA LYS A 170 19.95 -7.38 2.08
C LYS A 170 19.26 -7.41 3.45
N TRP A 171 18.34 -6.48 3.71
CA TRP A 171 17.55 -6.46 4.95
C TRP A 171 16.48 -7.56 4.99
N ALA A 172 15.81 -7.85 3.87
CA ALA A 172 14.81 -8.91 3.76
C ALA A 172 15.44 -10.32 3.89
N GLU A 173 16.65 -10.51 3.37
CA GLU A 173 17.43 -11.74 3.59
C GLU A 173 17.92 -11.88 5.05
N ALA A 174 18.15 -10.75 5.75
CA ALA A 174 18.60 -10.75 7.15
C ALA A 174 17.46 -10.88 8.18
N TYR A 175 16.22 -10.48 7.87
CA TYR A 175 15.10 -10.50 8.82
C TYR A 175 14.11 -11.67 8.65
N TYR A 176 14.20 -12.48 7.59
CA TYR A 176 13.30 -13.61 7.38
C TYR A 176 14.06 -14.92 7.13
N VAL A 177 14.65 -15.45 8.21
CA VAL A 177 15.09 -16.84 8.31
C VAL A 177 13.85 -17.73 8.47
N CYS A 178 13.59 -18.55 7.44
CA CYS A 178 12.91 -19.84 7.44
C CYS A 178 11.67 -20.04 8.33
N TYR A 179 10.46 -19.96 7.76
CA TYR A 179 9.34 -20.91 7.96
C TYR A 179 8.40 -20.65 6.77
N LEU A 180 8.44 -21.43 5.68
CA LEU A 180 7.61 -22.63 5.50
C LEU A 180 8.34 -23.67 4.62
N THR A 181 9.33 -24.35 5.18
CA THR A 181 9.55 -25.76 4.83
C THR A 181 8.45 -26.58 5.50
N LYS A 182 7.65 -27.31 4.72
CA LYS A 182 6.61 -28.23 5.22
C LYS A 182 7.14 -29.14 6.35
N PRO A 183 6.27 -29.53 7.30
CA PRO A 183 6.32 -30.88 7.88
C PRO A 183 5.19 -31.74 7.29
N ARG A 184 5.57 -32.93 6.81
CA ARG A 184 4.68 -34.09 6.63
C ARG A 184 4.08 -34.48 7.97
N THR A 185 2.84 -34.94 7.96
CA THR A 185 2.48 -36.22 8.62
C THR A 185 1.37 -36.92 7.82
N ALA A 186 1.73 -38.05 7.22
CA ALA A 186 0.83 -39.20 7.03
C ALA A 186 0.68 -39.91 8.40
N PRO A 187 -0.24 -40.87 8.61
CA PRO A 187 -0.57 -41.99 7.70
C PRO A 187 -1.75 -41.73 6.76
#